data_AF-A0AAD5C6A7-F1
#
_entry.id   AF-A0AAD5C6A7-F1
#
_cell.length_a   1.000
_cell.length_b   1.000
_cell.length_c   1.000
_cell.angle_alpha   90.00
_cell.angle_beta   90.00
_cell.angle_gamma   90.00
#
_symmetry.space_group_name_H-M   'P 1'
#
loop_
_entity.id
_entity.type
_entity.pdbx_description
1 polymer ?
#
loop_
_entity_poly.entity_id
_entity_poly.type
_entity_poly.pdbx_seq_one_letter_code
_entity_poly.pdbx_strand_id
1 'polypeptide(L)'
;MTAPNQWNPFSKTFQRPLRLFQYDTVSSSSVTVQISQPPQADHLLVRVLDSVHLSTVHHQSLMEQVRRMLRLSEAEETNVREFQDMWSRTLSMARALCELQLELQCPASITKFAPKTPAGKESTKRKIKSQEDGTLKIDSFETSINIHDSNSEKTELAFHGAMGNFPSPEELAGLDLNYLGKRCNLGYRASRILGLAQSVVEGRINLKKLEEDCGRDASLSNYMKINERLGEINGFGPFTRANVLMCLGFYHVIPSDSETLRHLNQVHGKKSTIKNIQQDIEVIYGKYAPYQFLVYWSEIWSFYEERFGNLSELPNTQYKLITAANMRCKNDKALKRFKEEQ
;
A
#
# COMPACT_ATOMS: atom_id res chain seq x y z
N MET A 1 5.78 -3.14 0.67
CA MET A 1 5.36 -3.23 -0.75
C MET A 1 5.74 -4.58 -1.33
N THR A 2 5.00 -5.07 -2.32
CA THR A 2 5.30 -6.31 -3.05
C THR A 2 6.35 -6.07 -4.13
N ALA A 3 7.31 -6.97 -4.29
CA ALA A 3 8.20 -6.97 -5.45
C ALA A 3 7.36 -7.10 -6.75
N PRO A 4 7.74 -6.46 -7.87
CA PRO A 4 9.00 -5.75 -8.09
C PRO A 4 8.96 -4.23 -7.80
N ASN A 5 7.99 -3.79 -7.00
CA ASN A 5 7.79 -2.37 -6.74
C ASN A 5 8.85 -1.79 -5.81
N GLN A 6 9.34 -0.60 -6.13
CA GLN A 6 10.28 0.19 -5.35
C GLN A 6 9.68 1.57 -5.07
N TRP A 7 9.72 1.98 -3.80
CA TRP A 7 9.23 3.28 -3.35
C TRP A 7 10.39 4.00 -2.70
N ASN A 8 10.66 5.20 -3.19
CA ASN A 8 11.61 6.11 -2.59
C ASN A 8 10.81 7.19 -1.83
N PRO A 9 10.80 7.16 -0.48
CA PRO A 9 10.07 8.13 0.32
C PRO A 9 10.61 9.56 0.18
N PHE A 10 11.94 9.73 0.03
CA PHE A 10 12.57 11.05 -0.07
C PHE A 10 12.18 11.79 -1.35
N SER A 11 12.21 11.08 -2.49
CA SER A 11 11.84 11.66 -3.78
C SER A 11 10.37 11.45 -4.13
N LYS A 12 9.57 10.83 -3.24
CA LYS A 12 8.17 10.42 -3.47
C LYS A 12 7.96 9.75 -4.83
N THR A 13 8.87 8.83 -5.14
CA THR A 13 8.97 8.23 -6.46
C THR A 13 8.72 6.73 -6.38
N PHE A 14 7.83 6.26 -7.25
CA PHE A 14 7.54 4.84 -7.42
C PHE A 14 8.22 4.31 -8.67
N GLN A 15 8.92 3.19 -8.57
CA GLN A 15 9.62 2.55 -9.69
C GLN A 15 9.28 1.07 -9.77
N ARG A 16 9.10 0.57 -11.00
CA ARG A 16 8.95 -0.87 -11.27
C ARG A 16 9.22 -1.19 -12.74
N PRO A 17 9.57 -2.44 -13.07
CA PRO A 17 9.48 -2.94 -14.43
C PRO A 17 8.00 -3.08 -14.85
N LEU A 18 7.72 -2.74 -16.11
CA LEU A 18 6.46 -3.01 -16.78
C LEU A 18 6.71 -3.67 -18.14
N ARG A 19 5.87 -4.66 -18.44
CA ARG A 19 5.84 -5.34 -19.74
C ARG A 19 4.94 -4.56 -20.68
N LEU A 20 5.50 -4.08 -21.79
CA LEU A 20 4.76 -3.40 -22.84
C LEU A 20 4.27 -4.43 -23.86
N PHE A 21 2.99 -4.35 -24.19
CA PHE A 21 2.34 -5.24 -25.13
C PHE A 21 2.16 -4.52 -26.47
N GLN A 22 2.43 -5.23 -27.56
CA GLN A 22 2.04 -4.81 -28.89
C GLN A 22 0.80 -5.62 -29.28
N TYR A 23 -0.28 -4.94 -29.67
CA TYR A 23 -1.45 -5.62 -30.23
C TYR A 23 -0.98 -6.53 -31.38
N ASP A 24 -1.34 -7.80 -31.32
CA ASP A 24 -1.10 -8.84 -32.32
C ASP A 24 0.29 -9.48 -32.42
N THR A 25 1.20 -9.29 -31.45
CA THR A 25 2.45 -10.09 -31.40
C THR A 25 2.75 -10.63 -29.99
N VAL A 26 3.37 -11.82 -29.93
CA VAL A 26 3.91 -12.42 -28.69
C VAL A 26 5.15 -11.67 -28.19
N SER A 27 5.67 -10.74 -29.00
CA SER A 27 6.83 -9.93 -28.63
C SER A 27 6.43 -8.91 -27.57
N SER A 28 7.04 -9.02 -26.40
CA SER A 28 6.88 -8.04 -25.33
C SER A 28 8.23 -7.43 -25.00
N SER A 29 8.24 -6.10 -24.81
CA SER A 29 9.43 -5.41 -24.31
C SER A 29 9.23 -5.07 -22.83
N SER A 30 10.28 -5.19 -22.04
CA SER A 30 10.27 -4.77 -20.64
C SER A 30 10.94 -3.42 -20.52
N VAL A 31 10.32 -2.50 -19.79
CA VAL A 31 10.93 -1.20 -19.48
C VAL A 31 10.81 -0.90 -18.00
N THR A 32 11.83 -0.25 -17.42
CA THR A 32 11.70 0.32 -16.08
C THR A 32 10.98 1.65 -16.15
N VAL A 33 9.91 1.76 -15.36
CA VAL A 33 9.05 2.95 -15.29
C VAL A 33 9.20 3.57 -13.92
N GLN A 34 9.35 4.89 -13.93
CA GLN A 34 9.38 5.75 -12.76
C GLN A 34 8.16 6.66 -12.79
N ILE A 35 7.40 6.71 -11.70
CA ILE A 35 6.20 7.51 -11.53
C ILE A 35 6.41 8.44 -10.34
N SER A 36 6.15 9.72 -10.53
CA SER A 36 6.26 10.74 -9.49
C SER A 36 5.24 11.84 -9.72
N GLN A 37 4.80 12.51 -8.65
CA GLN A 37 4.01 13.73 -8.75
C GLN A 37 4.89 14.93 -8.38
N PRO A 38 5.22 15.82 -9.33
CA PRO A 38 5.95 17.04 -9.02
C PRO A 38 5.19 17.90 -8.00
N PRO A 39 5.88 18.65 -7.11
CA PRO A 39 5.21 19.58 -6.23
C PRO A 39 4.32 20.55 -7.02
N GLN A 40 3.07 20.75 -6.57
CA GLN A 40 2.09 21.65 -7.18
C GLN A 40 1.58 21.26 -8.58
N ALA A 41 1.95 20.07 -9.09
CA ALA A 41 1.39 19.55 -10.33
C ALA A 41 0.06 18.81 -10.09
N ASP A 42 -0.88 19.03 -11.01
CA ASP A 42 -2.16 18.32 -11.13
C ASP A 42 -2.05 17.01 -11.92
N HIS A 43 -0.85 16.63 -12.33
CA HIS A 43 -0.58 15.46 -13.16
C HIS A 43 0.56 14.61 -12.62
N LEU A 44 0.57 13.34 -13.01
CA LEU A 44 1.66 12.43 -12.74
C LEU A 44 2.68 12.46 -13.87
N LEU A 45 3.96 12.48 -13.52
CA LEU A 45 5.04 12.28 -14.46
C LEU A 45 5.38 10.79 -14.52
N VAL A 46 5.27 10.22 -15.73
CA VAL A 46 5.69 8.84 -16.02
C VAL A 46 6.93 8.89 -16.90
N ARG A 47 8.06 8.44 -16.36
CA ARG A 47 9.36 8.40 -17.05
C ARG A 47 9.76 6.96 -17.33
N VAL A 48 10.28 6.71 -18.52
CA VAL A 48 10.85 5.42 -18.93
C VAL A 48 12.37 5.54 -18.88
N LEU A 49 13.04 4.66 -18.14
CA LEU A 49 14.47 4.79 -17.87
C LEU A 49 15.34 4.09 -18.93
N ASP A 50 14.89 2.94 -19.44
CA ASP A 50 15.74 2.03 -20.22
C ASP A 50 15.47 2.08 -21.74
N SER A 51 14.70 3.07 -22.22
CA SER A 51 14.38 3.20 -23.64
C SER A 51 14.45 4.65 -24.11
N VAL A 52 15.03 4.84 -25.29
CA VAL A 52 15.14 6.15 -25.95
C VAL A 52 13.86 6.49 -26.74
N HIS A 53 13.13 5.48 -27.21
CA HIS A 53 11.91 5.67 -27.99
C HIS A 53 10.84 4.61 -27.69
N LEU A 54 9.60 5.06 -27.49
CA LEU A 54 8.43 4.20 -27.42
C LEU A 54 7.57 4.39 -28.68
N SER A 55 7.11 3.29 -29.27
CA SER A 55 6.07 3.35 -30.30
C SER A 55 4.75 3.86 -29.70
N THR A 56 3.85 4.37 -30.54
CA THR A 56 2.52 4.83 -30.10
C THR A 56 1.74 3.74 -29.37
N VAL A 57 1.85 2.48 -29.83
CA VAL A 57 1.19 1.33 -29.22
C VAL A 57 1.77 1.03 -27.84
N HIS A 58 3.10 1.05 -27.70
CA HIS A 58 3.77 0.86 -26.41
C HIS A 58 3.42 1.99 -25.43
N HIS A 59 3.32 3.23 -25.91
CA HIS A 59 2.87 4.37 -25.10
C HIS A 59 1.44 4.17 -24.59
N GLN A 60 0.50 3.76 -25.45
CA GLN A 60 -0.87 3.46 -25.04
C GLN A 60 -0.93 2.31 -24.03
N SER A 61 -0.22 1.21 -24.28
CA SER A 61 -0.13 0.07 -23.37
C SER A 61 0.43 0.47 -21.99
N LEU A 62 1.46 1.31 -21.96
CA LEU A 62 2.03 1.84 -20.73
C LEU A 62 1.02 2.70 -19.96
N MET A 63 0.37 3.65 -20.63
CA MET A 63 -0.58 4.56 -20.00
C MET A 63 -1.79 3.82 -19.44
N GLU A 64 -2.34 2.84 -20.17
CA GLU A 64 -3.45 2.02 -19.69
C GLU A 64 -3.05 1.21 -18.46
N GLN A 65 -1.85 0.62 -18.45
CA GLN A 65 -1.34 -0.11 -17.30
C GLN A 65 -1.14 0.79 -16.08
N VAL A 66 -0.58 1.99 -16.24
CA VAL A 66 -0.39 2.95 -15.14
C VAL A 66 -1.73 3.43 -14.61
N ARG A 67 -2.66 3.81 -15.50
CA ARG A 67 -4.02 4.23 -15.13
C ARG A 67 -4.71 3.15 -14.31
N ARG A 68 -4.64 1.90 -14.75
CA ARG A 68 -5.23 0.77 -14.04
C ARG A 68 -4.56 0.50 -12.70
N MET A 69 -3.22 0.49 -12.66
CA MET A 69 -2.43 0.22 -11.46
C MET A 69 -2.70 1.25 -10.36
N LEU A 70 -2.83 2.52 -10.73
CA LEU A 70 -3.11 3.63 -9.81
C LEU A 70 -4.60 3.94 -9.69
N ARG A 71 -5.47 3.13 -10.30
CA ARG A 71 -6.94 3.27 -10.26
C ARG A 71 -7.46 4.64 -10.69
N LEU A 72 -6.82 5.24 -11.71
CA LEU A 72 -7.12 6.59 -12.21
C LEU A 72 -8.27 6.58 -13.23
N SER A 73 -9.47 6.17 -12.81
CA SER A 73 -10.68 6.18 -13.65
C SER A 73 -11.79 7.03 -13.06
N GLU A 74 -12.72 7.51 -13.88
CA GLU A 74 -13.86 8.32 -13.40
C GLU A 74 -14.75 7.55 -12.42
N ALA A 75 -14.94 6.24 -12.63
CA ALA A 75 -15.69 5.39 -11.71
C ALA A 75 -15.00 5.31 -10.33
N GLU A 76 -13.67 5.14 -10.31
CA GLU A 76 -12.89 5.12 -9.06
C GLU A 76 -12.84 6.48 -8.38
N GLU A 77 -12.71 7.56 -9.15
CA GLU A 77 -12.83 8.94 -8.64
C GLU A 77 -14.21 9.17 -7.99
N THR A 78 -15.27 8.63 -8.60
CA THR A 78 -16.63 8.70 -8.05
C THR A 78 -16.73 7.94 -6.72
N ASN A 79 -16.21 6.71 -6.67
CA ASN A 79 -16.13 5.92 -5.43
C ASN A 79 -15.35 6.64 -4.32
N VAL A 80 -14.25 7.31 -4.66
CA VAL A 80 -13.46 8.10 -3.71
C VAL A 80 -14.27 9.29 -3.19
N ARG A 81 -14.98 10.01 -4.06
CA ARG A 81 -15.83 11.15 -3.65
C ARG A 81 -16.98 10.70 -2.74
N GLU A 82 -17.69 9.65 -3.10
CA GLU A 82 -18.76 9.09 -2.26
C GLU A 82 -18.23 8.63 -0.90
N PHE A 83 -17.07 7.97 -0.89
CA PHE A 83 -16.39 7.60 0.34
C PHE A 83 -16.02 8.83 1.19
N GLN A 84 -15.51 9.90 0.56
CA GLN A 84 -15.17 11.15 1.25
C GLN A 84 -16.42 11.88 1.78
N ASP A 85 -17.53 11.87 1.05
CA ASP A 85 -18.79 12.49 1.45
C ASP A 85 -19.35 11.86 2.74
N MET A 86 -19.22 10.54 2.88
CA MET A 86 -19.54 9.81 4.11
C MET A 86 -18.73 10.31 5.32
N TRP A 87 -17.55 10.90 5.08
CA TRP A 87 -16.65 11.48 6.07
C TRP A 87 -16.56 13.01 6.01
N SER A 88 -17.49 13.67 5.31
CA SER A 88 -17.46 15.12 5.05
C SER A 88 -17.26 15.98 6.30
N ARG A 89 -17.91 15.63 7.42
CA ARG A 89 -17.71 16.31 8.72
C ARG A 89 -16.29 16.15 9.26
N THR A 90 -15.77 14.93 9.28
CA THR A 90 -14.41 14.64 9.75
C THR A 90 -13.36 15.32 8.87
N LEU A 91 -13.55 15.30 7.55
CA LEU A 91 -12.67 15.98 6.60
C LEU A 91 -12.75 17.51 6.74
N SER A 92 -13.94 18.06 6.95
CA SER A 92 -14.14 19.48 7.24
C SER A 92 -13.43 19.90 8.53
N MET A 93 -13.55 19.10 9.59
CA MET A 93 -12.82 19.32 10.84
C MET A 93 -11.30 19.24 10.63
N ALA A 94 -10.81 18.22 9.93
CA ALA A 94 -9.38 18.06 9.64
C ALA A 94 -8.84 19.25 8.83
N ARG A 95 -9.59 19.72 7.83
CA ARG A 95 -9.26 20.92 7.06
C ARG A 95 -9.20 22.16 7.95
N ALA A 96 -10.22 22.39 8.78
CA ALA A 96 -10.25 23.53 9.70
C ALA A 96 -9.09 23.50 10.69
N LEU A 97 -8.68 22.31 11.15
CA LEU A 97 -7.49 22.14 12.00
C LEU A 97 -6.19 22.47 11.26
N CYS A 98 -6.07 22.09 9.98
CA CYS A 98 -4.93 22.48 9.16
C CYS A 98 -4.88 23.99 8.89
N GLU A 99 -6.03 24.62 8.61
CA GLU A 99 -6.16 26.08 8.46
C GLU A 99 -5.76 26.79 9.76
N LEU A 100 -6.25 26.32 10.91
CA LEU A 100 -5.85 26.83 12.23
C LEU A 100 -4.35 26.66 12.49
N GLN A 101 -3.76 25.52 12.11
CA GLN A 101 -2.32 25.29 12.27
C GLN A 101 -1.51 26.37 11.54
N LEU A 102 -1.91 26.74 10.32
CA LEU A 102 -1.26 27.79 9.54
C LEU A 102 -1.42 29.16 10.21
N GLU A 103 -2.60 29.45 10.77
CA GLU A 103 -2.84 30.68 11.52
C GLU A 103 -1.95 30.79 12.76
N LEU A 104 -1.72 29.67 13.48
CA LEU A 104 -0.88 29.61 14.68
C LEU A 104 0.61 29.82 14.38
N GLN A 105 1.09 29.50 13.17
CA GLN A 105 2.47 29.77 12.75
C GLN A 105 2.73 31.27 12.49
N CYS A 106 1.68 32.10 12.42
CA CYS A 106 1.79 33.54 12.22
C CYS A 106 1.66 34.28 13.57
N PRO A 107 2.74 34.90 14.11
CA PRO A 107 2.72 35.55 15.42
C PRO A 107 1.71 36.70 15.57
N ALA A 108 1.23 37.26 14.46
CA ALA A 108 0.29 38.38 14.45
C ALA A 108 -1.18 37.99 14.77
N SER A 109 -1.56 36.72 14.60
CA SER A 109 -2.98 36.28 14.70
C SER A 109 -3.44 35.85 16.10
N ILE A 110 -2.51 35.59 17.03
CA ILE A 110 -2.82 35.04 18.37
C ILE A 110 -3.55 36.04 19.29
N THR A 111 -3.59 37.33 18.91
CA THR A 111 -4.15 38.40 19.76
C THR A 111 -5.68 38.41 19.90
N LYS A 112 -6.42 37.53 19.20
CA LYS A 112 -7.91 37.57 19.18
C LYS A 112 -8.63 36.41 19.86
N PHE A 113 -7.94 35.38 20.33
CA PHE A 113 -8.58 34.22 20.98
C PHE A 113 -8.17 34.10 22.45
N ALA A 114 -8.77 34.94 23.29
CA ALA A 114 -8.83 34.72 24.73
C ALA A 114 -10.10 33.91 25.05
N PRO A 115 -10.01 32.68 25.61
CA PRO A 115 -11.18 31.94 26.05
C PRO A 115 -11.85 32.66 27.23
N LYS A 116 -13.14 32.99 27.10
CA LYS A 116 -13.96 33.43 28.24
C LYS A 116 -14.36 32.20 29.06
N THR A 117 -13.47 31.71 29.91
CA THR A 117 -13.82 30.73 30.95
C THR A 117 -13.60 31.35 32.33
N PRO A 118 -14.50 31.16 33.32
CA PRO A 118 -14.38 31.82 34.61
C PRO A 118 -13.14 31.34 35.35
N ALA A 119 -12.36 32.29 35.88
CA ALA A 119 -11.15 32.04 36.63
C ALA A 119 -11.40 31.18 37.88
N GLY A 120 -10.95 29.92 37.84
CA GLY A 120 -10.65 29.14 39.04
C GLY A 120 -9.29 29.59 39.59
N LYS A 121 -9.28 30.00 40.86
CA LYS A 121 -8.11 30.49 41.59
C LYS A 121 -7.06 29.38 41.78
N GLU A 122 -5.79 29.69 41.54
CA GLU A 122 -4.58 29.28 42.31
C GLU A 122 -3.34 29.81 41.58
N SER A 123 -2.72 30.92 42.01
CA SER A 123 -1.73 31.12 43.09
C SER A 123 -0.27 30.74 42.73
N THR A 124 0.49 31.79 42.38
CA THR A 124 1.88 32.06 42.82
C THR A 124 3.09 31.54 41.99
N LYS A 125 3.62 32.47 41.17
CA LYS A 125 5.04 32.87 40.98
C LYS A 125 6.14 31.79 41.01
N ARG A 126 6.90 31.70 39.92
CA ARG A 126 8.40 31.76 39.95
C ARG A 126 8.98 32.30 38.63
N LYS A 127 10.10 33.02 38.79
CA LYS A 127 10.74 34.00 37.90
C LYS A 127 11.32 33.42 36.60
N ILE A 128 11.19 34.21 35.54
CA ILE A 128 12.02 34.22 34.33
C ILE A 128 13.45 34.64 34.69
N LYS A 129 14.45 34.00 34.08
CA LYS A 129 15.76 34.59 33.82
C LYS A 129 16.13 34.32 32.36
N SER A 130 16.16 35.40 31.60
CA SER A 130 16.70 35.52 30.25
C SER A 130 18.23 35.42 30.30
N GLN A 131 18.82 34.77 29.30
CA GLN A 131 20.14 35.15 28.82
C GLN A 131 20.33 34.73 27.35
N GLU A 132 21.01 35.64 26.66
CA GLU A 132 21.18 35.85 25.24
C GLU A 132 22.13 34.88 24.53
N ASP A 133 21.83 34.69 23.24
CA ASP A 133 22.69 34.83 22.06
C ASP A 133 23.97 33.98 21.90
N GLY A 134 24.08 33.31 20.75
CA GLY A 134 25.17 32.40 20.43
C GLY A 134 24.99 31.70 19.09
N THR A 135 25.35 32.40 18.03
CA THR A 135 25.46 32.01 16.61
C THR A 135 25.91 30.56 16.35
N LEU A 136 25.11 29.80 15.61
CA LEU A 136 25.48 28.48 15.07
C LEU A 136 26.30 28.64 13.78
N LYS A 137 27.59 28.29 13.85
CA LYS A 137 28.43 28.03 12.67
C LYS A 137 28.19 26.59 12.21
N ILE A 138 27.80 26.42 10.95
CA ILE A 138 27.68 25.13 10.27
C ILE A 138 29.04 24.88 9.59
N ASP A 139 29.82 23.95 10.13
CA ASP A 139 30.96 23.38 9.41
C ASP A 139 30.55 22.02 8.84
N SER A 140 30.65 21.95 7.51
CA SER A 140 30.53 20.76 6.69
C SER A 140 31.61 19.75 7.04
N PHE A 141 31.23 18.53 7.39
CA PHE A 141 32.14 17.39 7.39
C PHE A 141 31.58 16.30 6.48
N GLU A 142 32.11 16.24 5.26
CA GLU A 142 32.14 15.02 4.46
C GLU A 142 33.13 14.05 5.11
N THR A 143 32.74 12.80 5.31
CA THR A 143 33.70 11.73 5.62
C THR A 143 33.28 10.48 4.88
N SER A 144 34.06 10.17 3.85
CA SER A 144 34.07 8.91 3.14
C SER A 144 34.65 7.83 4.06
N ILE A 145 33.97 6.70 4.19
CA ILE A 145 34.53 5.50 4.84
C ILE A 145 34.39 4.32 3.87
N ASN A 146 35.53 3.95 3.27
CA ASN A 146 35.77 2.65 2.66
C ASN A 146 36.01 1.64 3.78
N ILE A 147 35.24 0.55 3.83
CA ILE A 147 35.65 -0.68 4.51
C ILE A 147 35.34 -1.86 3.61
N HIS A 148 36.40 -2.35 2.98
CA HIS A 148 36.53 -3.74 2.58
C HIS A 148 36.79 -4.52 3.88
N ASP A 149 35.95 -5.49 4.22
CA ASP A 149 36.46 -6.71 4.82
C ASP A 149 35.57 -7.91 4.47
N SER A 150 36.26 -9.01 4.18
CA SER A 150 35.79 -10.20 3.53
C SER A 150 35.46 -11.28 4.56
N ASN A 151 34.39 -12.04 4.31
CA ASN A 151 34.29 -13.51 4.48
C ASN A 151 32.93 -13.96 5.01
N SER A 152 32.10 -14.49 4.10
CA SER A 152 31.45 -15.80 4.28
C SER A 152 30.82 -16.21 2.97
N GLU A 153 31.40 -17.23 2.35
CA GLU A 153 30.98 -17.82 1.08
C GLU A 153 29.57 -18.41 1.18
N LYS A 154 28.62 -17.73 0.56
CA LYS A 154 27.60 -18.37 -0.25
C LYS A 154 27.63 -17.67 -1.59
N THR A 155 27.92 -18.42 -2.64
CA THR A 155 27.91 -17.97 -4.02
C THR A 155 26.49 -17.61 -4.44
N GLU A 156 25.98 -16.49 -3.94
CA GLU A 156 24.93 -15.73 -4.59
C GLU A 156 25.59 -15.13 -5.83
N LEU A 157 25.28 -15.68 -7.00
CA LEU A 157 25.44 -14.97 -8.26
C LEU A 157 24.86 -13.57 -8.06
N ALA A 158 25.74 -12.59 -8.02
CA ALA A 158 25.40 -11.19 -7.80
C ALA A 158 24.50 -10.71 -8.95
N PHE A 159 23.19 -10.87 -8.79
CA PHE A 159 22.19 -10.04 -9.47
C PHE A 159 22.22 -8.65 -8.81
N HIS A 160 23.34 -7.95 -8.91
CA HIS A 160 23.35 -6.50 -8.80
C HIS A 160 22.98 -5.94 -10.18
N GLY A 161 21.78 -5.36 -10.33
CA GLY A 161 21.48 -4.55 -11.51
C GLY A 161 20.02 -4.22 -11.76
N ALA A 162 19.14 -5.21 -11.96
CA ALA A 162 17.75 -4.95 -12.37
C ALA A 162 16.81 -6.07 -11.93
N MET A 163 15.69 -5.72 -11.31
CA MET A 163 14.62 -6.65 -10.99
C MET A 163 13.74 -6.83 -12.23
N GLY A 164 13.49 -8.08 -12.64
CA GLY A 164 12.61 -8.38 -13.77
C GLY A 164 11.12 -8.17 -13.46
N ASN A 165 10.29 -8.23 -14.51
CA ASN A 165 8.83 -8.29 -14.34
C ASN A 165 8.41 -9.48 -13.48
N PHE A 166 7.20 -9.39 -12.93
CA PHE A 166 6.53 -10.60 -12.47
C PHE A 166 6.34 -11.56 -13.65
N PRO A 167 6.58 -12.88 -13.49
CA PRO A 167 6.50 -13.83 -14.59
C PRO A 167 5.12 -13.86 -15.26
N SER A 168 5.10 -13.97 -16.59
CA SER A 168 3.85 -14.19 -17.34
C SER A 168 3.36 -15.64 -17.19
N PRO A 169 2.07 -15.92 -17.48
CA PRO A 169 1.56 -17.29 -17.52
C PRO A 169 2.36 -18.20 -18.47
N GLU A 170 2.75 -17.69 -19.64
CA GLU A 170 3.52 -18.42 -20.65
C GLU A 170 4.93 -18.77 -20.15
N GLU A 171 5.58 -17.84 -19.43
CA GLU A 171 6.90 -18.07 -18.81
C GLU A 171 6.84 -19.12 -17.69
N LEU A 172 5.70 -19.26 -17.02
CA LEU A 172 5.52 -20.21 -15.92
C LEU A 172 5.03 -21.58 -16.38
N ALA A 173 4.13 -21.66 -17.37
CA ALA A 173 3.37 -22.86 -17.70
C ALA A 173 4.23 -24.06 -18.11
N GLY A 174 5.40 -23.80 -18.69
CA GLY A 174 6.37 -24.82 -19.12
C GLY A 174 7.43 -25.21 -18.09
N LEU A 175 7.40 -24.62 -16.89
CA LEU A 175 8.40 -24.92 -15.86
C LEU A 175 8.13 -26.25 -15.16
N ASP A 176 9.21 -26.95 -14.78
CA ASP A 176 9.11 -28.09 -13.89
C ASP A 176 8.61 -27.68 -12.49
N LEU A 177 7.68 -28.45 -11.95
CA LEU A 177 7.03 -28.17 -10.66
C LEU A 177 8.03 -28.16 -9.50
N ASN A 178 8.97 -29.10 -9.47
CA ASN A 178 9.96 -29.20 -8.40
C ASN A 178 10.98 -28.07 -8.49
N TYR A 179 11.41 -27.73 -9.71
CA TYR A 179 12.26 -26.59 -9.98
C TYR A 179 11.61 -25.28 -9.49
N LEU A 180 10.39 -24.98 -9.93
CA LEU A 180 9.65 -23.79 -9.52
C LEU A 180 9.46 -23.74 -8.00
N GLY A 181 9.08 -24.88 -7.40
CA GLY A 181 8.88 -25.00 -5.96
C GLY A 181 10.14 -24.74 -5.14
N LYS A 182 11.28 -25.35 -5.52
CA LYS A 182 12.57 -25.18 -4.84
C LYS A 182 13.19 -23.81 -5.09
N ARG A 183 13.19 -23.33 -6.35
CA ARG A 183 13.84 -22.08 -6.74
C ARG A 183 13.18 -20.85 -6.11
N CYS A 184 11.86 -20.90 -5.90
CA CYS A 184 11.06 -19.78 -5.40
C CYS A 184 10.49 -20.00 -3.98
N ASN A 185 10.90 -21.09 -3.29
CA ASN A 185 10.44 -21.42 -1.93
C ASN A 185 8.91 -21.47 -1.76
N LEU A 186 8.21 -22.02 -2.75
CA LEU A 186 6.75 -21.93 -2.82
C LEU A 186 6.04 -23.02 -1.99
N GLY A 187 6.70 -24.15 -1.74
CA GLY A 187 6.09 -25.32 -1.11
C GLY A 187 4.87 -25.80 -1.91
N TYR A 188 3.77 -26.12 -1.23
CA TYR A 188 2.53 -26.58 -1.88
C TYR A 188 1.91 -25.56 -2.87
N ARG A 189 2.29 -24.28 -2.79
CA ARG A 189 1.78 -23.22 -3.69
C ARG A 189 2.33 -23.36 -5.10
N ALA A 190 3.46 -24.03 -5.29
CA ALA A 190 4.06 -24.23 -6.61
C ALA A 190 3.06 -24.87 -7.59
N SER A 191 2.37 -25.92 -7.15
CA SER A 191 1.38 -26.63 -7.97
C SER A 191 0.19 -25.76 -8.34
N ARG A 192 -0.28 -24.90 -7.41
CA ARG A 192 -1.39 -23.97 -7.65
C ARG A 192 -1.01 -22.88 -8.64
N ILE A 193 0.19 -22.30 -8.49
CA ILE A 193 0.70 -21.25 -9.38
C ILE A 193 0.90 -21.82 -10.79
N LEU A 194 1.55 -22.99 -10.90
CA LEU A 194 1.78 -23.64 -12.19
C LEU A 194 0.45 -24.03 -12.87
N GLY A 195 -0.48 -24.63 -12.12
CA GLY A 195 -1.79 -25.01 -12.64
C GLY A 195 -2.65 -23.81 -13.08
N LEU A 196 -2.56 -22.68 -12.38
CA LEU A 196 -3.20 -21.44 -12.80
C LEU A 196 -2.59 -20.91 -14.11
N ALA A 197 -1.26 -20.85 -14.20
CA ALA A 197 -0.56 -20.43 -15.41
C ALA A 197 -0.95 -21.29 -16.63
N GLN A 198 -0.95 -22.62 -16.48
CA GLN A 198 -1.37 -23.56 -17.51
C GLN A 198 -2.84 -23.35 -17.92
N SER A 199 -3.74 -23.16 -16.94
CA SER A 199 -5.15 -22.91 -17.22
C SER A 199 -5.38 -21.62 -18.01
N VAL A 200 -4.54 -20.60 -17.81
CA VAL A 200 -4.58 -19.35 -18.59
C VAL A 200 -4.06 -19.58 -20.00
N VAL A 201 -2.90 -20.23 -20.15
CA VAL A 201 -2.28 -20.52 -21.47
C VAL A 201 -3.18 -21.42 -22.33
N GLU A 202 -3.83 -22.41 -21.72
CA GLU A 202 -4.78 -23.30 -22.40
C GLU A 202 -6.15 -22.64 -22.68
N GLY A 203 -6.36 -21.39 -22.24
CA GLY A 203 -7.61 -20.66 -22.46
C GLY A 203 -8.77 -21.09 -21.56
N ARG A 204 -8.56 -22.00 -20.60
CA ARG A 204 -9.58 -22.39 -19.60
C ARG A 204 -9.96 -21.22 -18.70
N ILE A 205 -9.00 -20.34 -18.41
CA ILE A 205 -9.22 -19.09 -17.66
C ILE A 205 -8.86 -17.91 -18.54
N ASN A 206 -9.86 -17.11 -18.91
CA ASN A 206 -9.66 -15.89 -19.68
C ASN A 206 -9.62 -14.67 -18.75
N LEU A 207 -8.41 -14.17 -18.46
CA LEU A 207 -8.19 -13.04 -17.55
C LEU A 207 -8.79 -11.73 -18.07
N LYS A 208 -8.71 -11.49 -19.38
CA LYS A 208 -9.27 -10.27 -20.00
C LYS A 208 -10.79 -10.25 -19.86
N LYS A 209 -11.44 -11.39 -20.14
CA LYS A 209 -12.89 -11.54 -19.94
C LYS A 209 -13.28 -11.37 -18.48
N LEU A 210 -12.47 -11.89 -17.55
CA LEU A 210 -12.72 -11.71 -16.12
C LEU A 210 -12.70 -10.22 -15.73
N GLU A 211 -11.74 -9.46 -16.26
CA GLU A 211 -11.63 -8.00 -16.06
C GLU A 211 -12.78 -7.23 -16.74
N GLU A 212 -13.16 -7.61 -17.96
CA GLU A 212 -14.30 -7.04 -18.69
C GLU A 212 -15.63 -7.30 -17.98
N ASP A 213 -15.83 -8.52 -17.43
CA ASP A 213 -17.01 -8.89 -16.64
C ASP A 213 -17.09 -8.14 -15.30
N CYS A 214 -15.98 -7.53 -14.83
CA CYS A 214 -15.99 -6.61 -13.68
C CYS A 214 -16.48 -5.20 -14.04
N GLY A 215 -16.72 -4.92 -15.32
CA GLY A 215 -16.86 -3.57 -15.88
C GLY A 215 -17.83 -2.62 -15.17
N ARG A 216 -17.35 -1.37 -14.99
CA ARG A 216 -17.95 -0.07 -14.59
C ARG A 216 -18.87 -0.01 -13.37
N ASP A 217 -19.78 -0.95 -13.17
CA ASP A 217 -20.76 -0.92 -12.10
C ASP A 217 -20.51 -2.07 -11.12
N ALA A 218 -20.03 -1.73 -9.92
CA ALA A 218 -19.82 -2.64 -8.81
C ALA A 218 -21.15 -3.11 -8.19
N SER A 219 -21.98 -3.79 -8.97
CA SER A 219 -23.25 -4.35 -8.53
C SER A 219 -23.05 -5.66 -7.75
N LEU A 220 -23.98 -5.97 -6.84
CA LEU A 220 -23.98 -7.24 -6.10
C LEU A 220 -24.10 -8.46 -7.02
N SER A 221 -24.82 -8.34 -8.14
CA SER A 221 -24.96 -9.41 -9.14
C SER A 221 -23.63 -9.72 -9.81
N ASN A 222 -22.90 -8.68 -10.24
CA ASN A 222 -21.56 -8.84 -10.82
C ASN A 222 -20.60 -9.47 -9.82
N TYR A 223 -20.63 -9.01 -8.56
CA TYR A 223 -19.84 -9.60 -7.48
C TYR A 223 -20.09 -11.11 -7.35
N MET A 224 -21.34 -11.55 -7.25
CA MET A 224 -21.66 -12.98 -7.06
C MET A 224 -21.14 -13.83 -8.23
N LYS A 225 -21.37 -13.39 -9.46
CA LYS A 225 -20.91 -14.06 -10.69
C LYS A 225 -19.38 -14.22 -10.73
N ILE A 226 -18.64 -13.16 -10.41
CA ILE A 226 -17.17 -13.18 -10.41
C ILE A 226 -16.66 -14.03 -9.25
N ASN A 227 -17.25 -13.89 -8.07
CA ASN A 227 -16.89 -14.64 -6.88
C ASN A 227 -17.09 -16.16 -7.04
N GLU A 228 -18.14 -16.58 -7.74
CA GLU A 228 -18.39 -17.98 -8.11
C GLU A 228 -17.29 -18.51 -9.05
N ARG A 229 -17.02 -17.80 -10.16
CA ARG A 229 -15.95 -18.18 -11.11
C ARG A 229 -14.57 -18.23 -10.46
N LEU A 230 -14.24 -17.27 -9.61
CA LEU A 230 -13.01 -17.29 -8.84
C LEU A 230 -12.93 -18.52 -7.92
N GLY A 231 -14.07 -19.01 -7.41
CA GLY A 231 -14.15 -20.21 -6.57
C GLY A 231 -13.83 -21.50 -7.30
N GLU A 232 -13.95 -21.54 -8.62
CA GLU A 232 -13.58 -22.69 -9.46
C GLU A 232 -12.05 -22.84 -9.59
N ILE A 233 -11.30 -21.78 -9.30
CA ILE A 233 -9.84 -21.76 -9.42
C ILE A 233 -9.20 -22.45 -8.21
N ASN A 234 -8.40 -23.50 -8.45
CA ASN A 234 -7.70 -24.20 -7.38
C ASN A 234 -6.78 -23.25 -6.58
N GLY A 235 -7.01 -23.17 -5.27
CA GLY A 235 -6.28 -22.27 -4.36
C GLY A 235 -7.01 -20.98 -4.03
N PHE A 236 -8.15 -20.70 -4.67
CA PHE A 236 -8.97 -19.51 -4.42
C PHE A 236 -10.05 -19.80 -3.38
N GLY A 237 -9.62 -19.98 -2.13
CA GLY A 237 -10.54 -20.03 -0.98
C GLY A 237 -11.14 -18.65 -0.66
N PRO A 238 -12.08 -18.57 0.30
CA PRO A 238 -12.80 -17.33 0.64
C PRO A 238 -11.88 -16.12 0.88
N PHE A 239 -10.77 -16.32 1.59
CA PHE A 239 -9.78 -15.28 1.83
C PHE A 239 -9.14 -14.75 0.53
N THR A 240 -8.65 -15.65 -0.32
CA THR A 240 -8.02 -15.28 -1.60
C THR A 240 -9.00 -14.52 -2.48
N ARG A 241 -10.25 -15.01 -2.59
CA ARG A 241 -11.28 -14.38 -3.42
C ARG A 241 -11.62 -12.97 -2.93
N ALA A 242 -11.79 -12.78 -1.62
CA ALA A 242 -12.11 -11.46 -1.07
C ALA A 242 -11.01 -10.43 -1.38
N ASN A 243 -9.73 -10.81 -1.28
CA ASN A 243 -8.61 -9.94 -1.66
C ASN A 243 -8.58 -9.63 -3.16
N VAL A 244 -8.84 -10.63 -4.01
CA VAL A 244 -8.91 -10.40 -5.48
C VAL A 244 -10.08 -9.49 -5.83
N LEU A 245 -11.26 -9.71 -5.25
CA LEU A 245 -12.46 -8.90 -5.50
C LEU A 245 -12.28 -7.46 -5.02
N MET A 246 -11.59 -7.26 -3.89
CA MET A 246 -11.18 -5.92 -3.45
C MET A 246 -10.26 -5.25 -4.48
N CYS A 247 -9.26 -5.95 -5.01
CA CYS A 247 -8.41 -5.43 -6.09
C CYS A 247 -9.19 -5.12 -7.37
N LEU A 248 -10.37 -5.71 -7.55
CA LEU A 248 -11.31 -5.45 -8.65
C LEU A 248 -12.35 -4.36 -8.33
N GLY A 249 -12.29 -3.73 -7.15
CA GLY A 249 -13.13 -2.59 -6.76
C GLY A 249 -14.35 -2.94 -5.92
N PHE A 250 -14.49 -4.20 -5.50
CA PHE A 250 -15.58 -4.62 -4.61
C PHE A 250 -15.17 -4.45 -3.15
N TYR A 251 -15.66 -3.37 -2.52
CA TYR A 251 -15.30 -3.02 -1.15
C TYR A 251 -16.30 -3.47 -0.08
N HIS A 252 -17.36 -4.17 -0.46
CA HIS A 252 -18.43 -4.50 0.49
C HIS A 252 -18.15 -5.73 1.35
N VAL A 253 -17.01 -6.39 1.15
CA VAL A 253 -16.61 -7.60 1.90
C VAL A 253 -15.27 -7.40 2.58
N ILE A 254 -15.24 -7.62 3.89
CA ILE A 254 -14.01 -7.70 4.69
C ILE A 254 -13.59 -9.17 4.82
N PRO A 255 -12.34 -9.54 4.46
CA PRO A 255 -11.85 -10.90 4.62
C PRO A 255 -11.90 -11.35 6.08
N SER A 256 -12.42 -12.56 6.34
CA SER A 256 -12.45 -13.12 7.68
C SER A 256 -11.17 -13.92 7.98
N ASP A 257 -10.08 -13.23 8.29
CA ASP A 257 -8.77 -13.83 8.56
C ASP A 257 -8.25 -13.54 9.98
N SER A 258 -7.02 -13.98 10.26
CA SER A 258 -6.38 -13.75 11.55
C SER A 258 -6.09 -12.29 11.84
N GLU A 259 -5.91 -11.47 10.81
CA GLU A 259 -5.62 -10.04 10.97
C GLU A 259 -6.91 -9.27 11.27
N THR A 260 -8.00 -9.57 10.57
CA THR A 260 -9.32 -9.06 10.91
C THR A 260 -9.71 -9.44 12.35
N LEU A 261 -9.48 -10.69 12.78
CA LEU A 261 -9.70 -11.07 14.18
C LEU A 261 -8.86 -10.25 15.17
N ARG A 262 -7.58 -10.03 14.86
CA ARG A 262 -6.69 -9.25 15.73
C ARG A 262 -7.21 -7.81 15.83
N HIS A 263 -7.54 -7.19 14.70
CA HIS A 263 -8.03 -5.82 14.63
C HIS A 263 -9.31 -5.62 15.44
N LEU A 264 -10.32 -6.48 15.22
CA LEU A 264 -11.59 -6.40 15.97
C LEU A 264 -11.36 -6.53 17.48
N ASN A 265 -10.45 -7.41 17.90
CA ASN A 265 -10.17 -7.62 19.31
C ASN A 265 -9.33 -6.49 19.95
N GLN A 266 -8.36 -5.93 19.22
CA GLN A 266 -7.43 -4.94 19.76
C GLN A 266 -7.93 -3.50 19.64
N VAL A 267 -8.59 -3.15 18.53
CA VAL A 267 -9.04 -1.78 18.24
C VAL A 267 -10.48 -1.59 18.69
N HIS A 268 -11.35 -2.58 18.44
CA HIS A 268 -12.77 -2.48 18.78
C HIS A 268 -13.15 -3.17 20.11
N GLY A 269 -12.16 -3.72 20.83
CA GLY A 269 -12.37 -4.38 22.12
C GLY A 269 -13.31 -5.59 22.08
N LYS A 270 -13.51 -6.18 20.90
CA LYS A 270 -14.37 -7.35 20.73
C LYS A 270 -13.73 -8.62 21.31
N LYS A 271 -14.55 -9.66 21.45
CA LYS A 271 -14.11 -11.03 21.72
C LYS A 271 -14.45 -11.91 20.52
N SER A 272 -14.03 -11.45 19.35
CA SER A 272 -14.27 -12.10 18.08
C SER A 272 -13.44 -13.39 17.97
N THR A 273 -14.08 -14.38 17.38
CA THR A 273 -13.59 -15.72 17.06
C THR A 273 -13.98 -16.03 15.63
N ILE A 274 -13.41 -17.09 15.04
CA ILE A 274 -13.76 -17.52 13.67
C ILE A 274 -15.28 -17.72 13.50
N LYS A 275 -16.01 -18.08 14.57
CA LYS A 275 -17.45 -18.36 14.51
C LYS A 275 -18.33 -17.11 14.43
N ASN A 276 -17.92 -16.00 15.02
CA ASN A 276 -18.74 -14.78 15.16
C ASN A 276 -18.14 -13.55 14.46
N ILE A 277 -16.96 -13.69 13.84
CA ILE A 277 -16.25 -12.59 13.17
C ILE A 277 -17.14 -11.86 12.17
N GLN A 278 -17.93 -12.58 11.35
CA GLN A 278 -18.79 -11.96 10.35
C GLN A 278 -19.89 -11.10 10.98
N GLN A 279 -20.43 -11.53 12.13
CA GLN A 279 -21.44 -10.76 12.86
C GLN A 279 -20.82 -9.48 13.45
N ASP A 280 -19.63 -9.58 14.03
CA ASP A 280 -18.93 -8.41 14.56
C ASP A 280 -18.54 -7.41 13.46
N ILE A 281 -18.09 -7.92 12.30
CA ILE A 281 -17.84 -7.10 11.10
C ILE A 281 -19.10 -6.34 10.71
N GLU A 282 -20.25 -7.01 10.63
CA GLU A 282 -21.51 -6.36 10.25
C GLU A 282 -21.93 -5.28 11.25
N VAL A 283 -21.81 -5.56 12.55
CA VAL A 283 -22.15 -4.60 13.62
C VAL A 283 -21.27 -3.35 13.56
N ILE A 284 -19.98 -3.49 13.26
CA ILE A 284 -19.03 -2.36 13.26
C ILE A 284 -19.06 -1.63 11.93
N TYR A 285 -18.97 -2.37 10.83
CA TYR A 285 -18.71 -1.82 9.50
C TYR A 285 -19.93 -1.80 8.58
N GLY A 286 -21.02 -2.53 8.86
CA GLY A 286 -22.18 -2.65 7.96
C GLY A 286 -22.79 -1.30 7.56
N LYS A 287 -22.77 -0.31 8.47
CA LYS A 287 -23.23 1.07 8.22
C LYS A 287 -22.44 1.83 7.15
N TYR A 288 -21.27 1.33 6.74
CA TYR A 288 -20.43 1.96 5.72
C TYR A 288 -20.63 1.36 4.33
N ALA A 289 -21.70 0.59 4.11
CA ALA A 289 -21.99 0.01 2.80
C ALA A 289 -22.03 1.06 1.67
N PRO A 290 -21.44 0.77 0.50
CA PRO A 290 -20.73 -0.45 0.09
C PRO A 290 -19.20 -0.41 0.35
N TYR A 291 -18.71 0.52 1.17
CA TYR A 291 -17.29 0.82 1.39
C TYR A 291 -16.70 0.22 2.68
N GLN A 292 -17.30 -0.85 3.22
CA GLN A 292 -16.89 -1.46 4.49
C GLN A 292 -15.38 -1.78 4.52
N PHE A 293 -14.85 -2.37 3.45
CA PHE A 293 -13.44 -2.72 3.34
C PHE A 293 -12.54 -1.48 3.39
N LEU A 294 -12.91 -0.37 2.75
CA LEU A 294 -12.07 0.83 2.74
C LEU A 294 -11.95 1.44 4.13
N VAL A 295 -13.05 1.44 4.92
CA VAL A 295 -13.02 1.90 6.31
C VAL A 295 -12.20 0.95 7.19
N TYR A 296 -12.41 -0.36 7.05
CA TYR A 296 -11.60 -1.35 7.76
C TYR A 296 -10.11 -1.17 7.43
N TRP A 297 -9.77 -1.01 6.16
CA TRP A 297 -8.39 -0.85 5.70
C TRP A 297 -7.76 0.44 6.19
N SER A 298 -8.50 1.56 6.22
CA SER A 298 -7.98 2.82 6.75
C SER A 298 -7.71 2.73 8.26
N GLU A 299 -8.56 2.07 9.04
CA GLU A 299 -8.31 1.84 10.46
C GLU A 299 -7.10 0.93 10.70
N ILE A 300 -6.96 -0.15 9.92
CA ILE A 300 -5.76 -1.00 9.96
C ILE A 300 -4.53 -0.15 9.71
N TRP A 301 -4.54 0.67 8.66
CA TRP A 301 -3.41 1.51 8.27
C TRP A 301 -3.03 2.48 9.40
N SER A 302 -4.00 3.23 9.92
CA SER A 302 -3.80 4.16 11.04
C SER A 302 -3.22 3.46 12.27
N PHE A 303 -3.72 2.27 12.61
CA PHE A 303 -3.20 1.49 13.74
C PHE A 303 -1.74 1.07 13.53
N TYR A 304 -1.36 0.69 12.31
CA TYR A 304 0.03 0.37 12.00
C TYR A 304 0.92 1.63 12.05
N GLU A 305 0.46 2.78 11.55
CA GLU A 305 1.19 4.05 11.61
C GLU A 305 1.42 4.55 13.04
N GLU A 306 0.44 4.40 13.94
CA GLU A 306 0.61 4.71 15.36
C GLU A 306 1.73 3.90 16.02
N ARG A 307 1.98 2.68 15.52
CA ARG A 307 2.96 1.74 16.09
C ARG A 307 4.33 1.88 15.48
N PHE A 308 4.39 2.09 14.17
CA PHE A 308 5.63 2.04 13.39
C PHE A 308 6.01 3.38 12.76
N GLY A 309 5.27 4.46 13.04
CA GLY A 309 5.48 5.76 12.41
C GLY A 309 4.91 5.83 11.00
N ASN A 310 5.17 6.96 10.33
CA ASN A 310 4.63 7.24 9.01
C ASN A 310 5.14 6.21 7.98
N LEU A 311 4.23 5.34 7.50
CA LEU A 311 4.59 4.27 6.58
C LEU A 311 5.00 4.78 5.19
N SER A 312 4.56 5.98 4.81
CA SER A 312 4.93 6.61 3.53
C SER A 312 6.37 7.13 3.51
N GLU A 313 6.95 7.40 4.68
CA GLU A 313 8.33 7.86 4.87
C GLU A 313 9.31 6.71 5.11
N LEU A 314 8.78 5.50 5.32
CA LEU A 314 9.55 4.33 5.70
C LEU A 314 10.44 3.82 4.55
N PRO A 315 11.74 3.59 4.79
CA PRO A 315 12.62 3.02 3.77
C PRO A 315 12.28 1.55 3.50
N ASN A 316 12.51 1.09 2.26
CA ASN A 316 12.16 -0.27 1.83
C ASN A 316 12.78 -1.37 2.71
N THR A 317 13.99 -1.15 3.24
CA THR A 317 14.72 -2.08 4.11
C THR A 317 13.96 -2.42 5.40
N GLN A 318 13.09 -1.52 5.86
CA GLN A 318 12.32 -1.68 7.10
C GLN A 318 10.94 -2.32 6.87
N TYR A 319 10.48 -2.49 5.63
CA TYR A 319 9.13 -3.03 5.34
C TYR A 319 8.87 -4.40 5.95
N LYS A 320 9.90 -5.27 6.01
CA LYS A 320 9.80 -6.60 6.62
C LYS A 320 9.51 -6.57 8.12
N LEU A 321 9.72 -5.43 8.77
CA LEU A 321 9.49 -5.24 10.20
C LEU A 321 8.03 -4.87 10.50
N ILE A 322 7.29 -4.38 9.50
CA ILE A 322 5.92 -3.93 9.64
C ILE A 322 4.97 -5.12 9.54
N THR A 323 4.88 -5.89 10.62
CA THR A 323 4.03 -7.10 10.67
C THR A 323 3.35 -7.25 12.02
N ALA A 324 2.19 -7.89 12.03
CA ALA A 324 1.47 -8.26 13.25
C ALA A 324 2.31 -9.09 14.26
N ALA A 325 3.31 -9.84 13.77
CA ALA A 325 4.22 -10.59 14.64
C ALA A 325 5.08 -9.65 15.50
N ASN A 326 5.53 -8.54 14.90
CA ASN A 326 6.32 -7.51 15.59
C ASN A 326 5.46 -6.55 16.42
N MET A 327 4.12 -6.66 16.34
CA MET A 327 3.19 -5.93 17.22
C MET A 327 3.01 -6.58 18.60
N ARG A 328 3.38 -7.86 18.77
CA ARG A 328 3.15 -8.57 20.03
C ARG A 328 4.05 -7.98 21.11
N CYS A 329 3.47 -7.13 21.94
CA CYS A 329 4.11 -6.55 23.10
C CYS A 329 4.40 -7.62 24.16
N LYS A 330 5.57 -8.26 24.04
CA LYS A 330 6.39 -8.78 25.14
C LYS A 330 7.86 -8.57 24.76
N ASN A 331 8.28 -7.30 24.80
CA ASN A 331 9.65 -6.80 25.02
C ASN A 331 9.87 -5.54 24.18
N ASP A 332 10.05 -4.43 24.90
CA ASP A 332 10.50 -3.12 24.38
C ASP A 332 11.72 -3.17 23.43
N LYS A 333 12.44 -4.29 23.36
CA LYS A 333 13.69 -4.40 22.60
C LYS A 333 13.51 -4.29 21.08
N ALA A 334 12.42 -4.80 20.51
CA ALA A 334 12.20 -4.71 19.06
C ALA A 334 11.73 -3.31 18.63
N LEU A 335 10.87 -2.68 19.43
CA LEU A 335 10.44 -1.30 19.21
C LEU A 335 11.57 -0.30 19.52
N LYS A 336 12.44 -0.59 20.50
CA LYS A 336 13.68 0.18 20.73
C LYS A 336 14.62 0.08 19.55
N ARG A 337 14.90 -1.13 19.02
CA ARG A 337 15.72 -1.28 17.80
C ARG A 337 15.15 -0.54 16.61
N PHE A 338 13.84 -0.61 16.39
CA PHE A 338 13.18 0.12 15.31
C PHE A 338 13.28 1.65 15.49
N LYS A 339 13.15 2.15 16.72
CA LYS A 339 13.31 3.58 17.04
C LYS A 339 14.76 4.07 17.11
N GLU A 340 15.72 3.17 17.31
CA GLU A 340 17.16 3.44 17.27
C GLU A 340 17.70 3.44 15.83
N GLU A 341 16.96 2.86 14.87
CA GLU A 341 17.28 2.77 13.44
C GLU A 341 16.49 3.76 12.56
N GLN A 342 15.63 4.61 13.14
CA GLN A 342 15.07 5.81 12.51
C GLN A 342 15.92 7.02 12.87
#